data_AF-A0A1X0NB37-F1
#
_entry.id   AF-A0A1X0NB37-F1
#
_cell.length_a   1.000
_cell.length_b   1.000
_cell.length_c   1.000
_cell.angle_alpha   90.00
_cell.angle_beta   90.00
_cell.angle_gamma   90.00
#
_symmetry.space_group_name_H-M   'P 1'
#
loop_
_entity.id
_entity.type
_entity.pdbx_description
1 polymer ?
#
loop_
_entity_poly.entity_id
_entity_poly.type
_entity_poly.pdbx_seq_one_letter_code
_entity_poly.pdbx_strand_id
1 'polypeptide(L)'
;MHVTAKLFKQPSPYGYRWQQARAGFLRKHPLCKRCYQQGLAEPAAVVDHITPHKGDMVLFWDRSNWQALCGNCHNAYKQRLEKSGREVGCDASGRPVDPRHHWNA
;
A
#
# COMPACT_ATOMS: atom_id res chain seq x y z
N MET A 1 -37.72 -22.17 18.71
CA MET A 1 -37.41 -22.04 17.27
C MET A 1 -36.09 -21.30 17.14
N HIS A 2 -34.97 -22.00 16.96
CA HIS A 2 -33.66 -21.36 16.77
C HIS A 2 -33.51 -21.01 15.29
N VAL A 3 -33.70 -19.73 14.95
CA VAL A 3 -33.39 -19.22 13.61
C VAL A 3 -31.87 -19.10 13.53
N THR A 4 -31.22 -19.99 12.80
CA THR A 4 -29.81 -19.83 12.46
C THR A 4 -29.68 -18.70 11.46
N ALA A 5 -29.14 -17.56 11.90
CA ALA A 5 -28.83 -16.46 11.00
C ALA A 5 -27.80 -16.96 9.97
N LYS A 6 -28.21 -17.07 8.70
CA LYS A 6 -27.26 -17.26 7.59
C LYS A 6 -26.35 -16.02 7.56
N LEU A 7 -25.05 -16.21 7.77
CA LEU A 7 -24.07 -15.14 7.58
C LEU A 7 -24.06 -14.72 6.11
N PHE A 8 -24.59 -13.53 5.81
CA PHE A 8 -24.41 -12.90 4.51
C PHE A 8 -22.95 -12.44 4.38
N LYS A 9 -22.19 -13.09 3.50
CA LYS A 9 -20.83 -12.64 3.16
C LYS A 9 -20.94 -11.33 2.40
N GLN A 10 -20.40 -10.25 2.97
CA GLN A 10 -20.36 -8.96 2.30
C GLN A 10 -19.56 -9.07 0.98
N PRO A 11 -20.00 -8.40 -0.10
CA PRO A 11 -19.28 -8.41 -1.35
C PRO A 11 -17.89 -7.81 -1.18
N SER A 12 -16.88 -8.44 -1.79
CA SER A 12 -15.50 -7.95 -1.74
C SER A 12 -15.40 -6.56 -2.38
N PRO A 13 -14.67 -5.61 -1.76
CA PRO A 13 -14.46 -4.29 -2.36
C PRO A 13 -13.57 -4.35 -3.61
N TYR A 14 -12.88 -5.47 -3.84
CA TYR A 14 -11.97 -5.72 -4.96
C TYR A 14 -12.68 -6.20 -6.26
N GLY A 15 -13.89 -5.70 -6.53
CA GLY A 15 -14.70 -6.08 -7.70
C GLY A 15 -14.36 -5.30 -9.00
N TYR A 16 -15.26 -5.36 -9.99
CA TYR A 16 -15.08 -4.69 -11.28
C TYR A 16 -14.79 -3.18 -11.17
N ARG A 17 -15.50 -2.48 -10.28
CA ARG A 17 -15.27 -1.05 -10.01
C ARG A 17 -13.83 -0.78 -9.56
N TRP A 18 -13.28 -1.65 -8.71
CA TRP A 18 -11.89 -1.55 -8.28
C TRP A 18 -10.92 -1.80 -9.44
N GLN A 19 -11.16 -2.81 -10.27
CA GLN A 19 -10.31 -3.12 -11.42
C GLN A 19 -10.18 -1.91 -12.38
N GLN A 20 -11.30 -1.24 -12.67
CA GLN A 20 -11.32 -0.04 -13.50
C GLN A 20 -10.55 1.12 -12.85
N ALA A 21 -10.80 1.38 -11.57
CA ALA A 21 -10.12 2.45 -10.83
C ALA A 21 -8.61 2.20 -10.72
N ARG A 22 -8.21 0.97 -10.41
CA ARG A 22 -6.82 0.50 -10.38
C ARG A 22 -6.14 0.72 -11.72
N ALA A 23 -6.75 0.30 -12.83
CA ALA A 23 -6.18 0.49 -14.16
C ALA A 23 -6.02 1.98 -14.51
N GLY A 24 -7.00 2.82 -14.16
CA GLY A 24 -6.91 4.27 -14.33
C GLY A 24 -5.80 4.92 -13.49
N PHE A 25 -5.61 4.46 -12.25
CA PHE A 25 -4.56 4.96 -11.37
C PHE A 25 -3.16 4.56 -11.87
N LEU A 26 -2.95 3.30 -12.23
CA LEU A 26 -1.65 2.83 -12.73
C LEU A 26 -1.23 3.50 -14.04
N ARG A 27 -2.17 3.88 -14.91
CA ARG A 27 -1.85 4.69 -16.11
C ARG A 27 -1.32 6.08 -15.77
N LYS A 28 -1.79 6.69 -14.68
CA LYS A 28 -1.34 8.02 -14.21
C LYS A 28 -0.09 7.94 -13.34
N HIS A 29 0.13 6.80 -12.71
CA HIS A 29 1.25 6.52 -11.82
C HIS A 29 2.01 5.28 -12.32
N PRO A 30 2.71 5.37 -13.47
CA PRO A 30 3.30 4.21 -14.12
C PRO A 30 4.52 3.65 -13.40
N LEU A 31 5.13 4.42 -12.48
CA LEU A 31 6.33 4.02 -11.74
C LEU A 31 6.02 3.67 -10.29
N CYS A 32 6.77 2.71 -9.76
CA CYS A 32 6.77 2.36 -8.35
C CYS A 32 7.24 3.57 -7.52
N LYS A 33 6.35 4.07 -6.64
CA LYS A 33 6.61 5.24 -5.78
C LYS A 33 7.89 5.06 -4.94
N ARG A 34 8.09 3.88 -4.36
CA ARG A 34 9.27 3.59 -3.53
C ARG A 34 10.56 3.56 -4.34
N CYS A 35 10.57 2.87 -5.48
CA CYS A 35 11.76 2.80 -6.35
C CYS A 35 12.10 4.19 -6.90
N TYR A 36 11.08 4.97 -7.30
CA TYR A 36 11.28 6.32 -7.80
C TYR A 36 11.93 7.24 -6.77
N GLN A 37 11.53 7.15 -5.50
CA GLN A 37 12.19 7.87 -4.39
C GLN A 37 13.66 7.48 -4.18
N GLN A 38 14.07 6.31 -4.68
CA GLN A 38 15.45 5.82 -4.64
C GLN A 38 16.21 6.10 -5.94
N GLY A 39 15.63 6.86 -6.87
CA GLY A 39 16.23 7.16 -8.18
C GLY A 39 16.09 6.02 -9.21
N LEU A 40 15.23 5.04 -8.96
CA LEU A 40 15.01 3.90 -9.86
C LEU A 40 13.69 4.03 -10.63
N ALA A 41 13.71 3.75 -11.93
CA ALA A 41 12.56 3.81 -12.82
C ALA A 41 11.89 2.43 -13.01
N GLU A 42 11.35 1.87 -11.93
CA GLU A 42 10.67 0.56 -11.96
C GLU A 42 9.17 0.69 -12.26
N PRO A 43 8.61 -0.10 -13.20
CA PRO A 43 7.16 -0.09 -13.47
C PRO A 43 6.33 -0.49 -12.24
N ALA A 44 5.24 0.24 -12.00
CA ALA A 44 4.24 -0.16 -11.00
C ALA A 44 3.35 -1.28 -11.53
N ALA A 45 3.10 -2.27 -10.69
CA ALA A 45 2.26 -3.42 -11.00
C ALA A 45 0.99 -3.45 -10.16
N VAL A 46 0.96 -2.79 -9.00
CA VAL A 46 -0.17 -2.84 -8.06
C VAL A 46 -0.48 -1.46 -7.49
N VAL A 47 -1.73 -1.29 -7.08
CA VAL A 47 -2.17 -0.16 -6.26
C VAL A 47 -2.31 -0.68 -4.84
N ASP A 48 -1.59 -0.04 -3.93
CA ASP A 48 -1.52 -0.35 -2.51
C ASP A 48 -2.12 0.79 -1.70
N HIS A 49 -2.67 0.47 -0.53
CA HIS A 49 -3.15 1.47 0.42
C HIS A 49 -2.02 1.88 1.37
N ILE A 50 -1.66 3.16 1.39
CA ILE A 50 -0.61 3.72 2.26
C ILE A 50 -0.92 3.36 3.73
N THR A 51 -2.13 3.70 4.18
CA THR A 51 -2.71 3.24 5.43
C THR A 51 -3.66 2.06 5.14
N PRO A 52 -3.46 0.88 5.76
CA PRO A 52 -4.33 -0.26 5.58
C PRO A 52 -5.78 0.08 5.96
N HIS A 53 -6.71 -0.14 5.03
CA HIS A 53 -8.10 0.26 5.22
C HIS A 53 -8.86 -0.54 6.31
N LYS A 54 -8.43 -1.77 6.63
CA LYS A 54 -9.02 -2.63 7.69
C LYS A 54 -10.56 -2.76 7.67
N GLY A 55 -11.16 -2.66 6.50
CA GLY A 55 -12.62 -2.70 6.30
C GLY A 55 -13.30 -1.32 6.20
N ASP A 56 -12.59 -0.22 6.44
CA ASP A 56 -13.08 1.13 6.21
C ASP A 56 -13.19 1.41 4.69
N MET A 57 -14.42 1.59 4.21
CA MET A 57 -14.69 1.81 2.80
C MET A 57 -14.45 3.25 2.34
N VAL A 58 -14.46 4.23 3.25
CA VAL A 58 -14.08 5.61 2.92
C VAL A 58 -12.59 5.64 2.66
N LEU A 59 -11.79 5.06 3.56
CA LEU A 59 -10.34 4.97 3.42
C LEU A 59 -9.90 4.06 2.25
N PHE A 60 -10.70 3.04 1.92
CA PHE A 60 -10.48 2.19 0.75
C PHE A 60 -10.57 2.98 -0.57
N TRP A 61 -11.56 3.86 -0.69
CA TRP A 61 -11.82 4.65 -1.92
C TRP A 61 -11.11 6.00 -1.94
N ASP A 62 -10.45 6.39 -0.85
CA ASP A 62 -9.61 7.58 -0.82
C ASP A 62 -8.38 7.39 -1.70
N ARG A 63 -8.36 8.08 -2.85
CA ARG A 63 -7.25 8.03 -3.80
C ARG A 63 -5.97 8.67 -3.27
N SER A 64 -6.06 9.55 -2.27
CA SER A 64 -4.88 10.11 -1.61
C SER A 64 -4.16 9.07 -0.74
N ASN A 65 -4.90 8.05 -0.29
CA ASN A 65 -4.39 6.89 0.41
C ASN A 65 -3.85 5.81 -0.54
N TRP A 66 -3.86 6.01 -1.87
CA TRP A 66 -3.32 5.04 -2.82
C TRP A 66 -1.86 5.34 -3.18
N GLN A 67 -1.07 4.28 -3.38
CA GLN A 67 0.26 4.37 -3.95
C GLN A 67 0.50 3.27 -5.00
N ALA A 68 1.26 3.60 -6.03
CA ALA A 68 1.65 2.66 -7.07
C ALA A 68 2.97 1.97 -6.66
N LEU A 69 3.00 0.63 -6.63
CA LEU A 69 4.18 -0.14 -6.27
C LEU A 69 4.47 -1.23 -7.30
N CYS A 70 5.75 -1.59 -7.46
CA CYS A 70 6.13 -2.82 -8.15
C CYS A 70 5.83 -4.04 -7.26
N GLY A 71 5.78 -5.24 -7.84
CA GLY A 71 5.47 -6.47 -7.10
C GLY A 71 6.45 -6.74 -5.96
N ASN A 72 7.74 -6.47 -6.14
CA ASN A 72 8.76 -6.65 -5.11
C ASN A 72 8.54 -5.72 -3.92
N CYS A 73 8.37 -4.41 -4.16
CA CYS A 73 8.14 -3.44 -3.09
C CYS A 73 6.84 -3.71 -2.33
N HIS A 74 5.78 -4.13 -3.03
CA HIS A 74 4.52 -4.50 -2.40
C HIS A 74 4.66 -5.73 -1.50
N ASN A 75 5.28 -6.81 -2.00
CA ASN A 75 5.33 -8.08 -1.28
C ASN A 75 6.41 -8.14 -0.19
N ALA A 76 7.46 -7.32 -0.28
CA ALA A 76 8.57 -7.31 0.68
C ALA A 76 8.61 -6.03 1.52
N TYR A 77 8.86 -4.87 0.90
CA TYR A 77 9.06 -3.61 1.63
C TYR A 77 7.81 -3.18 2.39
N LYS A 78 6.66 -3.11 1.71
CA LYS A 78 5.38 -2.69 2.32
C LYS A 78 4.95 -3.66 3.41
N GLN A 79 5.03 -4.97 3.16
CA GLN A 79 4.72 -5.99 4.17
C GLN A 79 5.60 -5.87 5.43
N ARG A 80 6.90 -5.60 5.27
CA ARG A 80 7.80 -5.38 6.41
C ARG A 80 7.45 -4.09 7.17
N LEU A 81 7.18 -3.01 6.45
CA LEU A 81 6.78 -1.74 7.03
C LEU A 81 5.49 -1.86 7.84
N GLU A 82 4.47 -2.53 7.31
CA GLU A 82 3.19 -2.72 8.02
C GLU A 82 3.32 -3.57 9.29
N LYS A 83 4.16 -4.61 9.24
CA LYS A 83 4.37 -5.51 10.40
C LYS A 83 5.21 -4.87 11.50
N SER A 84 6.26 -4.13 11.12
CA SER A 84 7.22 -3.59 12.08
C SER A 84 6.96 -2.13 12.46
N GLY A 85 6.22 -1.39 11.63
CA GLY A 85 6.13 0.06 11.66
C GLY A 85 7.43 0.78 11.30
N ARG A 86 8.51 0.06 11.02
CA ARG A 86 9.86 0.61 10.85
C ARG A 86 10.18 0.85 9.38
N GLU A 87 10.61 2.07 9.06
CA GLU A 87 11.15 2.34 7.73
C GLU A 87 12.56 1.76 7.58
N VAL A 88 12.80 1.11 6.45
CA VAL A 88 14.08 0.46 6.15
C VAL A 88 14.85 1.26 5.11
N GLY A 89 16.11 1.55 5.42
CA GLY A 89 17.07 2.20 4.54
C GLY A 89 17.92 3.24 5.27
N CYS A 90 18.85 3.82 4.53
CA CYS A 90 19.63 4.99 4.94
C CYS A 90 19.50 6.09 3.88
N ASP A 91 19.67 7.35 4.29
CA ASP A 91 19.76 8.49 3.39
C ASP A 91 21.16 8.62 2.75
N ALA A 92 21.36 9.67 1.95
CA ALA A 92 22.63 9.93 1.26
C ALA A 92 23.81 10.21 2.21
N SER A 93 23.54 10.58 3.46
CA SER A 93 24.55 10.78 4.50
C SER A 93 24.83 9.49 5.31
N GLY A 94 24.12 8.40 5.00
CA GLY A 94 24.23 7.12 5.70
C GLY A 94 23.39 7.04 6.97
N ARG A 95 22.57 8.04 7.30
CA ARG A 95 21.69 8.01 8.49
C ARG A 95 20.43 7.18 8.21
N PRO A 96 19.93 6.40 9.20
CA PRO A 96 18.69 5.63 9.02
C PRO A 96 17.51 6.54 8.71
N VAL A 97 16.67 6.11 7.76
CA VAL A 97 15.49 6.91 7.34
C VAL A 97 14.33 6.86 8.35
N ASP A 98 14.27 5.86 9.23
CA ASP A 98 13.26 5.79 10.29
C ASP A 98 13.54 6.83 11.37
N PRO A 99 12.66 7.84 11.57
CA PRO A 99 12.87 8.87 12.59
C PRO A 99 12.95 8.30 14.02
N ARG A 100 12.36 7.13 14.25
CA ARG A 100 12.37 6.46 15.56
C ARG A 100 13.58 5.56 15.76
N HIS A 101 14.54 5.55 14.84
CA HIS A 101 15.80 4.85 15.03
C HIS A 101 16.60 5.49 16.17
N HIS A 102 17.20 4.69 17.05
CA HIS A 102 18.03 5.18 18.17
C HIS A 102 19.31 5.94 17.74
N TRP A 103 19.58 6.10 16.44
CA TRP A 103 20.67 6.94 15.91
C TRP A 103 20.17 8.34 15.46
N ASN A 104 18.85 8.54 15.52
CA ASN A 104 18.17 9.80 15.23
C ASN A 104 17.62 10.46 16.52
N ALA A 105 17.89 9.87 17.69
CA ALA A 105 17.58 10.40 19.01
C ALA A 105 18.72 11.25 19.57
#